data_AF-A0A924P877-F1
#
_entry.id   AF-A0A924P877-F1
#
_cell.length_a   1.000
_cell.length_b   1.000
_cell.length_c   1.000
_cell.angle_alpha   90.00
_cell.angle_beta   90.00
_cell.angle_gamma   90.00
#
_symmetry.space_group_name_H-M   'P 1'
#
loop_
_entity.id
_entity.type
_entity.pdbx_description
1 polymer ?
#
loop_
_entity_poly.entity_id
_entity_poly.type
_entity_poly.pdbx_seq_one_letter_code
_entity_poly.pdbx_strand_id
1 'polypeptide(L)' 'MKKEFMTTALKYMVDEKGQKTSVLVPIKTWAKINEDYNKLQNKLNFITGLKVAFTEVKSAKKSGKKLQTLKEFLRESNS' A
#
# COMPACT_ATOMS: atom_id res chain seq x y z
N MET A 1 10.91 6.44 23.78
CA MET A 1 11.01 5.29 22.85
C MET A 1 11.91 5.71 21.70
N LYS A 2 13.19 5.30 21.70
CA LYS A 2 14.15 5.67 20.65
C LYS A 2 13.88 4.80 19.42
N LYS A 3 13.61 5.43 18.28
CA LYS A 3 13.49 4.75 16.99
C LYS A 3 14.90 4.42 16.53
N GLU A 4 15.36 3.20 16.77
CA GLU A 4 16.65 2.75 16.26
C GLU A 4 16.56 2.65 14.74
N PHE A 5 17.18 3.61 14.06
CA PHE A 5 17.49 3.46 12.65
C PHE A 5 18.57 2.38 12.56
N MET A 6 18.24 1.23 11.97
CA MET A 6 19.20 0.21 11.60
C MET A 6 20.29 0.85 10.72
N THR A 7 21.41 1.24 11.32
CA THR A 7 22.61 1.75 10.65
C THR A 7 23.38 0.60 10.00
N THR A 8 22.69 -0.24 9.23
CA THR A 8 23.38 -1.16 8.34
C THR A 8 23.88 -0.35 7.16
N ALA A 9 25.20 -0.23 7.01
CA ALA A 9 25.81 0.44 5.88
C ALA A 9 25.21 -0.10 4.58
N LEU A 10 24.44 0.74 3.87
CA LEU A 10 23.81 0.37 2.61
C LEU A 10 24.93 0.07 1.60
N LYS A 11 25.04 -1.18 1.17
CA LYS A 11 26.04 -1.58 0.18
C LYS A 11 25.45 -1.41 -1.21
N TYR A 12 26.18 -0.77 -2.10
CA TYR A 12 25.77 -0.56 -3.48
C TYR A 12 26.65 -1.44 -4.39
N MET A 13 26.03 -2.09 -5.36
CA MET A 13 26.74 -2.67 -6.49
C MET A 13 26.83 -1.61 -7.59
N VAL A 14 28.03 -1.46 -8.15
CA VAL A 14 28.32 -0.51 -9.22
C VAL A 14 28.63 -1.28 -10.50
N ASP A 15 28.22 -0.74 -11.65
CA ASP A 15 28.61 -1.26 -12.96
C ASP A 15 30.05 -0.84 -13.33
N GLU A 16 30.51 -1.30 -14.49
CA GLU A 16 31.85 -1.01 -15.02
C GLU A 16 32.09 0.49 -15.26
N LYS A 17 31.02 1.31 -15.31
CA LYS A 17 31.06 2.77 -15.47
C LYS A 17 30.95 3.51 -14.13
N GLY A 18 30.93 2.79 -13.01
CA GLY A 18 30.82 3.34 -11.66
C GLY A 18 29.40 3.79 -11.28
N GLN A 19 28.37 3.45 -12.08
CA GLN A 19 26.99 3.79 -11.77
C GLN A 19 26.39 2.75 -10.82
N LYS A 20 25.66 3.21 -9.80
CA LYS A 20 25.00 2.33 -8.81
C LYS A 20 23.80 1.64 -9.45
N THR A 21 23.84 0.33 -9.60
CA THR A 21 22.78 -0.46 -10.26
C THR A 21 21.93 -1.27 -9.30
N SER A 22 22.45 -1.60 -8.11
CA SER A 22 21.71 -2.41 -7.13
C SER A 22 22.13 -2.09 -5.70
N VAL A 23 21.26 -2.41 -4.74
CA VAL A 23 21.51 -2.27 -3.30
C VAL A 23 21.49 -3.64 -2.64
N LEU A 24 22.51 -3.93 -1.84
CA LEU A 24 22.55 -5.09 -0.98
C LEU A 24 22.04 -4.68 0.40
N VAL A 25 20.91 -5.28 0.76
CA VAL A 25 20.21 -5.05 2.01
C VAL A 25 20.06 -6.36 2.77
N PRO A 26 20.13 -6.36 4.11
CA PRO A 26 19.82 -7.55 4.89
C PRO A 26 18.40 -8.05 4.61
N ILE A 27 18.23 -9.37 4.49
CA ILE A 27 16.93 -9.97 4.16
C ILE A 27 15.82 -9.57 5.15
N LYS A 28 16.14 -9.43 6.44
CA LYS A 28 15.18 -8.99 7.46
C LYS A 28 14.68 -7.56 7.20
N THR A 29 15.56 -6.68 6.76
CA THR A 29 15.22 -5.30 6.41
C THR A 29 14.34 -5.28 5.16
N TRP A 30 14.72 -6.05 4.13
CA TRP A 30 13.92 -6.18 2.91
C TRP A 30 12.51 -6.72 3.19
N ALA A 31 12.41 -7.79 3.99
CA ALA A 31 11.13 -8.37 4.37
C ALA A 31 10.25 -7.37 5.12
N LYS A 32 10.81 -6.63 6.08
CA LYS A 32 10.08 -5.61 6.84
C LYS A 32 9.57 -4.47 5.94
N ILE A 33 10.40 -3.97 5.02
CA ILE A 33 10.03 -2.92 4.09
C ILE A 33 8.84 -3.37 3.23
N ASN A 34 8.88 -4.59 2.70
CA ASN A 34 7.79 -5.13 1.89
C ASN A 34 6.52 -5.37 2.70
N GLU A 35 6.64 -5.86 3.93
CA GLU A 35 5.48 -6.01 4.83
C GLU A 35 4.80 -4.66 5.11
N ASP A 36 5.59 -3.64 5.44
CA ASP A 36 5.09 -2.30 5.73
C ASP A 36 4.49 -1.66 4.46
N TYR A 37 5.11 -1.88 3.30
CA TYR A 37 4.61 -1.42 2.00
C TYR A 37 3.26 -2.05 1.66
N ASN A 38 3.12 -3.37 1.82
CA ASN A 38 1.87 -4.08 1.57
C ASN A 38 0.76 -3.61 2.50
N LYS A 39 1.07 -3.39 3.80
CA LYS A 39 0.11 -2.81 4.75
C LYS A 39 -0.33 -1.41 4.33
N LEU A 40 0.59 -0.59 3.82
CA LEU A 40 0.28 0.75 3.35
C LEU A 40 -0.60 0.74 2.10
N GLN A 41 -0.28 -0.10 1.12
CA GLN A 41 -1.10 -0.29 -0.07
C GLN A 41 -2.52 -0.74 0.28
N ASN A 42 -2.67 -1.73 1.16
CA ASN A 42 -3.98 -2.23 1.56
C ASN A 42 -4.82 -1.13 2.23
N LYS A 43 -4.21 -0.32 3.10
CA LYS A 43 -4.88 0.84 3.70
C LYS A 43 -5.31 1.86 2.66
N LEU A 44 -4.44 2.17 1.70
CA LEU A 44 -4.73 3.12 0.64
C LEU A 44 -5.88 2.63 -0.24
N ASN A 45 -5.86 1.37 -0.64
CA ASN A 45 -6.91 0.73 -1.42
C ASN A 45 -8.25 0.76 -0.69
N PHE A 46 -8.25 0.41 0.60
CA PHE A 46 -9.45 0.47 1.43
C PHE A 46 -10.04 1.89 1.52
N ILE A 47 -9.21 2.90 1.84
CA ILE A 47 -9.65 4.29 1.96
C ILE A 47 -10.18 4.82 0.62
N THR A 48 -9.49 4.50 -0.48
CA THR A 48 -9.88 4.92 -1.83
C THR A 48 -11.19 4.26 -2.24
N GLY A 49 -11.33 2.96 -1.96
CA GLY A 49 -12.56 2.22 -2.16
C GLY A 49 -13.73 2.83 -1.38
N LEU A 50 -13.54 3.16 -0.10
CA LEU A 50 -14.59 3.83 0.69
C LEU A 50 -14.99 5.18 0.09
N LYS A 51 -14.04 5.97 -0.41
CA LYS A 51 -14.34 7.26 -1.05
C LYS A 51 -15.19 7.08 -2.31
N VAL A 52 -14.92 6.04 -3.10
CA VAL A 52 -15.73 5.68 -4.27
C VAL A 52 -17.14 5.28 -3.83
N ALA A 53 -17.25 4.37 -2.86
CA ALA A 53 -18.54 3.92 -2.33
C ALA A 53 -19.40 5.09 -1.79
N PHE A 54 -18.81 6.04 -1.05
CA PHE A 54 -19.53 7.23 -0.58
C PHE A 54 -20.00 8.13 -1.74
N THR A 55 -19.20 8.25 -2.80
CA THR A 55 -19.56 9.03 -3.99
C THR A 55 -20.71 8.36 -4.74
N GLU A 56 -20.69 7.03 -4.85
CA GLU A 56 -21.77 6.23 -5.43
C GLU A 56 -23.06 6.38 -4.61
N VAL A 57 -22.99 6.24 -3.29
CA VAL A 57 -24.16 6.43 -2.40
C VAL A 57 -24.78 7.80 -2.59
N LYS A 58 -23.96 8.86 -2.65
CA LYS A 58 -24.43 10.23 -2.89
C LYS A 58 -25.13 10.36 -4.25
N SER A 59 -24.63 9.67 -5.27
CA SER A 59 -25.16 9.72 -6.64
C SER A 59 -26.45 8.88 -6.80
N ALA A 60 -26.50 7.72 -6.16
CA ALA A 60 -27.66 6.84 -6.14
C ALA A 60 -28.81 7.44 -5.31
N LYS A 61 -28.51 8.13 -4.19
CA LYS A 61 -29.52 8.91 -3.44
C LYS A 61 -30.16 10.01 -4.30
N LYS A 62 -29.40 10.62 -5.22
CA LYS A 62 -29.91 11.64 -6.17
C LYS A 62 -30.73 11.05 -7.32
N SER A 63 -30.52 9.77 -7.66
CA SER A 63 -31.14 9.10 -8.82
C SER A 63 -32.16 8.00 -8.46
N GLY A 64 -32.40 7.74 -7.17
CA GLY A 64 -33.34 6.72 -6.70
C GLY A 64 -32.90 5.27 -6.91
N LYS A 65 -31.63 5.03 -7.25
CA LYS A 65 -31.10 3.68 -7.52
C LYS A 65 -30.80 2.90 -6.23
N LYS A 66 -30.95 1.57 -6.30
CA LYS A 66 -30.67 0.64 -5.19
C LYS A 66 -29.19 0.69 -4.82
N LEU A 67 -28.92 0.94 -3.54
CA LEU A 67 -27.56 1.02 -2.98
C LEU A 67 -27.03 -0.38 -2.68
N GLN A 68 -25.77 -0.64 -3.03
CA GLN A 68 -25.05 -1.81 -2.54
C GLN A 68 -24.80 -1.71 -1.03
N THR A 69 -24.74 -2.86 -0.34
CA THR A 69 -24.49 -2.88 1.11
C THR A 69 -22.99 -2.79 1.40
N LEU A 70 -22.61 -2.25 2.57
CA LEU A 70 -21.21 -2.21 2.99
C LEU A 70 -20.55 -3.60 3.00
N LYS A 71 -21.32 -4.65 3.33
CA LYS A 71 -20.85 -6.04 3.32
C LYS A 71 -20.49 -6.54 1.91
N GLU A 72 -21.26 -6.12 0.92
CA GLU A 72 -21.07 -6.49 -0.49
C GLU A 72 -19.83 -5.81 -1.07
N PHE A 73 -19.71 -4.50 -0.82
CA PHE A 73 -18.53 -3.72 -1.16
C PHE A 73 -17.23 -4.30 -0.57
N LEU A 74 -17.23 -4.66 0.71
CA LEU A 74 -16.06 -5.24 1.39
C LEU A 74 -15.67 -6.63 0.85
N ARG A 75 -16.60 -7.34 0.22
CA ARG A 75 -16.33 -8.65 -0.39
C ARG A 75 -15.65 -8.50 -1.76
N GLU A 76 -16.05 -7.49 -2.53
CA GLU A 76 -15.44 -7.20 -3.85
C GLU A 76 -14.00 -6.70 -3.72
N SER A 77 -13.67 -5.93 -2.68
CA SER A 77 -12.32 -5.39 -2.48
C SER A 77 -11.29 -6.40 -1.96
N ASN A 78 -11.71 -7.62 -1.60
CA ASN A 78 -10.86 -8.67 -1.01
C ASN A 78 -10.70 -9.91 -1.92
N SER A 79 -11.27 -9.88 -3.14
CA SER A 79 -11.05 -10.89 -4.21
C SER A 79 -10.05 -10.38 -5.24
#